data_AF-A0A3D0S586-F1
#
_entry.id   AF-A0A3D0S586-F1
#
_cell.length_a   1.000
_cell.length_b   1.000
_cell.length_c   1.000
_cell.angle_alpha   90.00
_cell.angle_beta   90.00
_cell.angle_gamma   90.00
#
_symmetry.space_group_name_H-M   'P 1'
#
loop_
_entity.id
_entity.type
_entity.pdbx_description
1 polymer ?
#
loop_
_entity_poly.entity_id
_entity_poly.type
_entity_poly.pdbx_seq_one_letter_code
_entity_poly.pdbx_strand_id
1 'polypeptide(L)'
;DVVVVDTAVRDEWAARSREELAAVLAPLEAEFPDVHVVVRVRHAPPVEAVLDAAEASDLLVLGRRHHLLPLGTHLGPVARAALDHASCPVLITPELAVVAVATDEPAVAAPEIALDAAAG
;
A
#
# COMPACT_ATOMS: atom_id res chain seq x y z
N ASP A 1 -26.72 12.26 -3.26
CA ASP A 1 -27.15 11.36 -2.17
C ASP A 1 -26.08 11.24 -1.11
N VAL A 2 -26.32 11.87 0.05
CA VAL A 2 -25.46 11.68 1.23
C VAL A 2 -25.92 10.40 1.92
N VAL A 3 -25.22 9.31 1.68
CA VAL A 3 -25.39 8.08 2.48
C VAL A 3 -24.77 8.35 3.85
N VAL A 4 -25.61 8.64 4.84
CA VAL A 4 -25.19 8.64 6.25
C VAL A 4 -25.03 7.19 6.66
N VAL A 5 -23.81 6.66 6.54
CA VAL A 5 -23.47 5.36 7.12
C VAL A 5 -23.34 5.59 8.63
N ASP A 6 -24.17 4.86 9.39
CA ASP A 6 -24.16 4.85 10.85
C ASP A 6 -22.74 4.60 11.38
N THR A 7 -22.33 5.36 12.40
CA THR A 7 -20.99 5.28 12.99
C THR A 7 -20.69 3.89 13.56
N ALA A 8 -21.69 3.20 14.12
CA ALA A 8 -21.51 1.84 14.63
C ALA A 8 -21.22 0.84 13.49
N VAL A 9 -21.88 0.99 12.34
CA VAL A 9 -21.62 0.15 11.15
C VAL A 9 -20.20 0.37 10.62
N ARG A 10 -19.70 1.61 10.66
CA ARG A 10 -18.31 1.93 10.28
C ARG A 10 -17.29 1.33 11.26
N ASP A 11 -17.58 1.41 12.56
CA ASP A 11 -16.70 0.92 13.60
C ASP A 11 -16.62 -0.61 13.60
N GLU A 12 -17.75 -1.30 13.42
CA GLU A 12 -17.80 -2.75 13.26
C GLU A 12 -17.03 -3.23 12.03
N TRP A 13 -17.20 -2.55 10.89
CA TRP A 13 -16.42 -2.85 9.69
C TRP A 13 -14.92 -2.66 9.93
N ALA A 14 -14.54 -1.54 10.56
CA ALA A 14 -13.15 -1.25 10.86
C ALA A 14 -12.53 -2.21 11.89
N ALA A 15 -13.33 -2.74 12.82
CA ALA A 15 -12.90 -3.75 13.77
C ALA A 15 -12.66 -5.09 13.06
N ARG A 16 -13.62 -5.54 12.24
CA ARG A 16 -13.48 -6.79 11.47
C ARG A 16 -12.28 -6.75 10.53
N SER A 17 -12.11 -5.67 9.76
CA SER A 17 -10.96 -5.54 8.86
C SER A 17 -9.63 -5.51 9.61
N ARG A 18 -9.59 -4.94 10.82
CA ARG A 18 -8.40 -4.99 11.69
C ARG A 18 -8.10 -6.41 12.16
N GLU A 19 -9.11 -7.16 12.57
CA GLU A 19 -8.96 -8.56 13.01
C GLU A 19 -8.45 -9.46 11.86
N GLU A 20 -9.02 -9.31 10.67
CA GLU A 20 -8.58 -10.03 9.46
C GLU A 20 -7.10 -9.73 9.12
N LEU A 21 -6.70 -8.46 9.19
CA LEU A 21 -5.30 -8.05 8.98
C LEU A 21 -4.37 -8.56 10.08
N ALA A 22 -4.79 -8.51 11.35
CA ALA A 22 -3.98 -8.99 12.48
C ALA A 22 -3.65 -10.48 12.34
N ALA A 23 -4.60 -11.30 11.87
CA ALA A 23 -4.35 -12.72 11.63
C ALA A 23 -3.29 -12.97 10.54
N VAL A 24 -3.24 -12.12 9.51
CA VAL A 24 -2.23 -12.22 8.43
C VAL A 24 -0.87 -11.67 8.89
N LEU A 25 -0.85 -10.65 9.74
CA LEU A 25 0.36 -9.98 10.20
C LEU A 25 1.06 -10.72 11.35
N ALA A 26 0.33 -11.45 12.20
CA ALA A 26 0.89 -12.10 13.38
C ALA A 26 2.12 -13.00 13.10
N PRO A 27 2.16 -13.83 12.04
CA PRO A 27 3.37 -14.60 11.69
C PRO A 27 4.55 -13.71 11.28
N LEU A 28 4.28 -12.60 10.57
CA LEU A 28 5.31 -11.65 10.13
C LEU A 28 5.88 -10.86 11.30
N GLU A 29 5.05 -10.44 12.26
CA GLU A 29 5.52 -9.78 13.48
C GLU A 29 6.38 -10.72 14.33
N ALA A 30 6.10 -12.02 14.33
CA ALA A 30 6.94 -13.00 15.00
C ALA A 30 8.28 -13.24 14.26
N GLU A 31 8.28 -13.17 12.93
CA GLU A 31 9.49 -13.30 12.10
C GLU A 31 10.37 -12.03 12.13
N PHE A 32 9.76 -10.85 12.22
CA PHE A 32 10.41 -9.54 12.22
C PHE A 32 10.06 -8.74 13.49
N PRO A 33 10.55 -9.13 14.68
CA PRO A 33 10.13 -8.54 15.96
C PRO A 33 10.53 -7.07 16.14
N ASP A 34 11.55 -6.61 15.40
CA ASP A 34 12.01 -5.21 15.44
C ASP A 34 11.15 -4.27 14.56
N VAL A 35 10.18 -4.81 13.80
CA VAL A 35 9.30 -4.04 12.92
C VAL A 35 8.00 -3.72 13.65
N HIS A 36 7.80 -2.45 14.02
CA HIS A 36 6.55 -1.99 14.63
C HIS A 36 5.44 -1.82 13.58
N VAL A 37 4.42 -2.65 13.66
CA VAL A 37 3.28 -2.63 12.73
C VAL A 37 2.12 -1.81 13.30
N VAL A 38 1.58 -0.90 12.48
CA VAL A 38 0.39 -0.11 12.82
C VAL A 38 -0.67 -0.25 11.74
N VAL A 39 -1.81 -0.87 12.08
CA VAL A 39 -2.94 -1.03 11.15
C VAL A 39 -3.88 0.15 11.24
N ARG A 40 -4.08 0.86 10.11
CA ARG A 40 -5.07 1.94 9.98
C ARG A 40 -6.14 1.56 8.98
N VAL A 41 -7.36 1.33 9.45
CA VAL A 41 -8.53 1.18 8.59
C VAL A 41 -9.19 2.55 8.41
N ARG A 42 -9.33 2.99 7.16
CA ARG A 42 -9.85 4.31 6.79
C ARG A 42 -11.10 4.16 5.94
N HIS A 43 -12.15 4.89 6.29
CA HIS A 43 -13.36 5.00 5.49
C HIS A 43 -13.33 6.31 4.68
N ALA A 44 -12.53 6.31 3.62
CA ALA A 44 -12.31 7.45 2.72
C ALA A 44 -12.13 6.95 1.27
N PRO A 45 -12.22 7.83 0.26
CA PRO A 45 -11.81 7.50 -1.10
C PRO A 45 -10.39 6.90 -1.11
N PRO A 46 -10.15 5.75 -1.78
CA PRO A 46 -8.86 5.06 -1.68
C PRO A 46 -7.64 5.89 -2.10
N VAL A 47 -7.82 6.78 -3.09
CA VAL A 47 -6.76 7.70 -3.53
C VAL A 47 -6.38 8.67 -2.41
N GLU A 48 -7.38 9.32 -1.81
CA GLU A 48 -7.17 10.26 -0.69
C GLU A 48 -6.49 9.55 0.48
N ALA A 49 -7.01 8.39 0.88
CA ALA A 49 -6.44 7.63 2.00
C ALA A 49 -4.96 7.25 1.81
N VAL A 50 -4.55 6.97 0.57
CA VAL A 50 -3.17 6.60 0.22
C VAL A 50 -2.27 7.84 0.18
N LEU A 51 -2.74 8.95 -0.39
CA LEU A 51 -1.97 10.19 -0.43
C LEU A 51 -1.78 10.78 0.97
N ASP A 52 -2.82 10.77 1.82
CA ASP A 52 -2.72 11.17 3.22
C ASP A 52 -1.72 10.30 4.00
N ALA A 53 -1.64 9.00 3.69
CA ALA A 53 -0.67 8.11 4.30
C ALA A 53 0.77 8.42 3.83
N ALA A 54 0.93 8.83 2.56
CA ALA A 54 2.22 9.20 1.99
C ALA A 54 2.83 10.44 2.67
N GLU A 55 2.01 11.37 3.17
CA GLU A 55 2.50 12.57 3.89
C GLU A 55 3.27 12.23 5.17
N ALA A 56 2.94 11.10 5.80
CA ALA A 56 3.53 10.63 7.05
C ALA A 56 4.51 9.46 6.86
N SER A 57 4.94 9.18 5.62
CA SER A 57 5.74 8.00 5.28
C SER A 57 6.99 8.38 4.49
N ASP A 58 8.11 7.73 4.79
CA ASP A 58 9.35 7.87 4.01
C ASP A 58 9.32 7.06 2.70
N LEU A 59 8.46 6.03 2.63
CA LEU A 59 8.24 5.18 1.46
C LEU A 59 6.80 4.67 1.43
N LEU A 60 6.13 4.82 0.29
CA LEU A 60 4.81 4.23 0.05
C LEU A 60 4.94 2.94 -0.76
N VAL A 61 4.50 1.81 -0.18
CA VAL A 61 4.50 0.51 -0.86
C VAL A 61 3.08 0.14 -1.27
N LEU A 62 2.86 -0.10 -2.57
CA LEU A 62 1.56 -0.52 -3.11
C LEU A 62 1.70 -1.86 -3.83
N GLY A 63 0.80 -2.79 -3.49
CA GLY A 63 0.70 -4.07 -4.19
C GLY A 63 0.03 -3.94 -5.55
N ARG A 64 0.48 -4.73 -6.53
CA ARG A 64 -0.22 -4.88 -7.82
C ARG A 64 -1.37 -5.86 -7.68
N ARG A 65 -2.59 -5.47 -8.07
CA ARG A 65 -3.71 -6.42 -8.25
C ARG A 65 -3.64 -7.04 -9.64
N HIS A 66 -3.70 -8.37 -9.73
CA HIS A 66 -3.95 -9.05 -11.00
C HIS A 66 -5.42 -8.82 -11.42
N HIS A 67 -5.63 -8.23 -12.60
CA HIS A 67 -6.90 -8.37 -13.29
C HIS A 67 -6.95 -9.78 -13.90
N LEU A 68 -8.05 -10.52 -13.67
CA LEU A 68 -8.32 -11.85 -14.22
C LEU A 68 -8.51 -11.86 -15.76
N LEU A 69 -8.14 -10.80 -16.48
CA LEU A 69 -8.32 -10.65 -17.92
C LEU A 69 -6.97 -10.38 -18.61
N PRO A 70 -6.69 -11.01 -19.77
CA PRO A 70 -5.40 -10.94 -20.46
C PRO A 70 -5.14 -9.63 -21.23
N LEU A 71 -5.76 -8.52 -20.82
CA LEU A 71 -5.66 -7.22 -21.51
C LEU A 71 -4.98 -6.19 -20.61
N GLY A 72 -3.65 -6.15 -20.67
CA GLY A 72 -2.83 -5.02 -20.23
C GLY A 72 -2.47 -4.94 -18.74
N THR A 73 -1.21 -4.59 -18.47
CA THR A 73 -0.66 -4.26 -17.15
C THR A 73 -1.13 -2.89 -16.68
N HIS A 74 -2.41 -2.71 -16.42
CA HIS A 74 -2.91 -1.43 -15.93
C HIS A 74 -2.70 -1.30 -14.42
N LEU A 75 -1.94 -0.26 -14.01
CA LEU A 75 -1.55 0.01 -12.62
C LEU A 75 -2.72 0.31 -11.66
N GLY A 76 -3.97 0.28 -12.13
CA GLY A 76 -5.15 0.71 -11.39
C GLY A 76 -5.15 2.22 -11.07
N PRO A 77 -6.31 2.79 -10.70
CA PRO A 77 -6.43 4.22 -10.46
C PRO A 77 -5.64 4.70 -9.23
N VAL A 78 -5.53 3.87 -8.19
CA VAL A 78 -4.82 4.23 -6.95
C VAL A 78 -3.32 4.31 -7.16
N ALA A 79 -2.70 3.29 -7.75
CA ALA A 79 -1.25 3.32 -7.94
C ALA A 79 -0.84 4.38 -8.96
N ARG A 80 -1.66 4.63 -9.99
CA ARG A 80 -1.43 5.77 -10.90
C ARG A 80 -1.45 7.10 -10.16
N ALA A 81 -2.48 7.35 -9.35
CA ALA A 81 -2.58 8.59 -8.59
C ALA A 81 -1.39 8.77 -7.62
N ALA A 82 -0.96 7.69 -6.97
CA ALA A 82 0.21 7.71 -6.08
C ALA A 82 1.51 8.03 -6.82
N LEU A 83 1.76 7.42 -7.99
CA LEU A 83 2.94 7.75 -8.80
C LEU A 83 2.97 9.22 -9.23
N ASP A 84 1.80 9.78 -9.53
CA ASP A 84 1.69 11.16 -10.00
C ASP A 84 1.74 12.20 -8.86
N HIS A 85 1.30 11.85 -7.63
CA HIS A 85 1.02 12.85 -6.58
C HIS A 85 1.53 12.51 -5.17
N ALA A 86 2.12 11.34 -4.91
CA ALA A 86 2.59 11.03 -3.56
C ALA A 86 3.71 11.98 -3.13
N SER A 87 3.69 12.38 -1.86
CA SER A 87 4.72 13.24 -1.25
C SER A 87 6.03 12.50 -0.95
N CYS A 88 6.06 11.18 -1.09
CA CYS A 88 7.22 10.33 -0.83
C CYS A 88 7.45 9.34 -1.99
N PRO A 89 8.66 8.74 -2.08
CA PRO A 89 8.93 7.67 -3.04
C PRO A 89 7.87 6.57 -3.01
N VAL A 90 7.54 6.03 -4.20
CA VAL A 90 6.53 4.97 -4.35
C VAL A 90 7.17 3.70 -4.90
N LEU A 91 7.04 2.60 -4.16
CA LEU A 91 7.43 1.27 -4.59
C LEU A 91 6.20 0.45 -4.99
N ILE A 92 6.17 0.00 -6.24
CA ILE A 92 5.12 -0.89 -6.76
C ILE A 92 5.65 -2.31 -6.79
N THR A 93 5.05 -3.22 -6.01
CA THR A 93 5.52 -4.61 -5.95
C THR A 93 4.80 -5.48 -7.00
N PRO A 94 5.52 -6.16 -7.92
CA PRO A 94 4.98 -7.35 -8.58
C PRO A 94 4.79 -8.44 -7.52
N GLU A 95 3.72 -9.22 -7.63
CA GLU A 95 3.28 -10.31 -6.73
C GLU A 95 4.21 -10.65 -5.54
N LEU A 96 3.70 -10.47 -4.30
CA LEU A 96 4.25 -11.00 -3.05
C LEU A 96 5.79 -10.98 -2.95
N ALA A 97 6.43 -9.86 -3.26
CA ALA A 97 7.77 -9.62 -2.75
C ALA A 97 7.66 -9.22 -1.28
N VAL A 98 8.16 -10.07 -0.37
CA VAL A 98 8.50 -9.65 0.99
C VAL A 98 9.60 -8.61 0.87
N VAL A 99 9.26 -7.34 1.02
CA VAL A 99 10.24 -6.26 1.04
C VAL A 99 10.62 -6.02 2.49
N ALA A 100 11.78 -6.52 2.90
CA ALA A 100 12.40 -6.09 4.15
C ALA A 100 12.97 -4.69 3.95
N VAL A 101 12.29 -3.68 4.48
CA VAL A 101 12.86 -2.33 4.59
C VAL A 101 13.50 -2.21 5.96
N ALA A 102 14.82 -2.26 5.99
CA ALA A 102 15.60 -1.87 7.16
C ALA A 102 16.49 -0.70 6.76
N THR A 103 16.24 0.47 7.34
CA THR A 103 17.25 1.36 7.96
C THR A 103 16.60 2.65 8.50
N ASP A 104 16.92 2.96 9.75
CA ASP A 104 17.00 4.33 10.28
C ASP A 104 18.25 4.97 9.66
N GLU A 105 18.05 5.81 8.63
CA GLU A 105 18.96 6.76 7.93
C GLU A 105 18.45 6.92 6.47
N PRO A 106 18.36 8.14 5.90
CA PRO A 106 17.69 8.37 4.62
C PRO A 106 18.58 7.94 3.46
N ALA A 107 18.40 6.71 2.97
CA ALA A 107 19.02 6.25 1.73
C ALA A 107 18.33 6.89 0.52
N VAL A 108 18.73 8.13 0.19
CA VAL A 108 18.61 8.68 -1.16
C VAL A 108 19.57 7.88 -2.06
N ALA A 109 19.09 6.75 -2.56
CA ALA A 109 19.65 6.09 -3.72
C ALA A 109 18.46 5.54 -4.50
N ALA A 110 17.95 6.33 -5.44
CA ALA A 110 17.04 5.83 -6.45
C ALA A 110 17.70 4.59 -7.10
N PRO A 111 17.01 3.44 -7.19
CA PRO A 111 17.52 2.37 -8.03
C PRO A 111 17.56 2.91 -9.46
N GLU A 112 18.70 2.83 -10.13
CA GLU A 112 18.75 2.93 -11.60
C GLU A 112 17.87 1.82 -12.15
N ILE A 113 16.61 2.15 -12.48
CA ILE A 113 15.77 1.25 -13.25
C ILE A 113 16.27 1.30 -14.68
N ALA A 114 17.18 0.38 -15.02
CA ALA A 114 17.47 0.03 -16.39
C ALA A 114 16.21 -0.57 -17.01
N LEU A 115 15.42 0.27 -17.69
CA LEU A 115 14.36 -0.17 -18.57
C LEU A 115 15.03 -0.71 -19.85
N ASP A 116 15.33 -2.02 -19.88
CA ASP A 116 15.67 -2.66 -21.13
C ASP A 116 14.39 -2.73 -21.98
N ALA A 117 14.35 -1.87 -23.00
CA ALA A 117 13.27 -1.81 -23.97
C ALA A 117 13.38 -3.03 -24.90
N ALA A 118 12.70 -4.11 -24.54
CA ALA A 118 12.33 -5.21 -25.42
C ALA A 118 10.81 -5.42 -25.26
N ALA A 119 9.96 -5.48 -26.29
CA ALA A 119 10.10 -5.65 -27.73
C ALA A 119 8.90 -4.89 -28.36
N GLY A 120 8.96 -4.43 -29.62
CA GLY A 120 8.77 -5.30 -30.79
C GLY A 120 7.32 -5.18 -31.26
#